data_AF-A0A519YAU9-F1
#
_entry.id   AF-A0A519YAU9-F1
#
_cell.length_a   1.000
_cell.length_b   1.000
_cell.length_c   1.000
_cell.angle_alpha   90.00
_cell.angle_beta   90.00
_cell.angle_gamma   90.00
#
_symmetry.space_group_name_H-M   'P 1'
#
loop_
_entity.id
_entity.type
_entity.pdbx_description
1 polymer ?
#
loop_
_entity_poly.entity_id
_entity_poly.type
_entity_poly.pdbx_seq_one_letter_code
_entity_poly.pdbx_strand_id
1 'polypeptide(L)'
;LLRPEMHPADQMQVLNHVIFRNHKFAANTQHFHSPANSMLHRVLETKRGNPLSLCVIYLLVAQRLDLPVFGVNLPNLFVLTYLVKKDDDGEVVLPFYINCYNRGVILSKAAIEHYVGQLGITSQPGFYEPCTHLDIVRRAMRNLQVGFEKLQEPAKAEEVAQLLAILLEQDEPGEEAEEE
;
A
#
# COMPACT_ATOMS: atom_id res chain seq x y z
N LEU A 1 -7.11 -13.53 -19.45
CA LEU A 1 -6.73 -14.14 -18.15
C LEU A 1 -7.72 -13.77 -17.06
N LEU A 2 -7.98 -12.47 -16.88
CA LEU A 2 -9.05 -11.98 -16.00
C LEU A 2 -10.42 -12.16 -16.66
N ARG A 3 -11.45 -12.56 -15.89
CA ARG A 3 -12.86 -12.62 -16.30
C ARG A 3 -13.73 -12.00 -15.19
N PRO A 4 -14.79 -11.23 -15.52
CA PRO A 4 -15.61 -10.54 -14.50
C PRO A 4 -16.26 -11.50 -13.50
N GLU A 5 -16.68 -12.67 -13.96
CA GLU A 5 -17.41 -13.68 -13.18
C GLU A 5 -16.50 -14.52 -12.26
N MET A 6 -15.19 -14.22 -12.23
CA MET A 6 -14.27 -14.91 -11.34
C MET A 6 -14.47 -14.44 -9.91
N HIS A 7 -14.36 -15.37 -8.96
CA HIS A 7 -14.29 -15.02 -7.55
C HIS A 7 -13.15 -14.00 -7.32
N PRO A 8 -13.35 -12.96 -6.48
CA PRO A 8 -12.35 -11.92 -6.25
C PRO A 8 -10.94 -12.41 -5.94
N ALA A 9 -10.81 -13.45 -5.12
CA ALA A 9 -9.51 -14.05 -4.83
C ALA A 9 -8.80 -14.60 -6.07
N ASP A 10 -9.54 -15.19 -7.01
CA ASP A 10 -8.99 -15.72 -8.26
C ASP A 10 -8.57 -14.60 -9.21
N GLN A 11 -9.31 -13.49 -9.24
CA GLN A 11 -8.90 -12.28 -9.95
C GLN A 11 -7.55 -11.77 -9.43
N MET A 12 -7.37 -11.75 -8.10
CA MET A 12 -6.10 -11.37 -7.49
C MET A 12 -4.98 -12.36 -7.80
N GLN A 13 -5.26 -13.68 -7.89
CA GLN A 13 -4.25 -14.66 -8.32
C GLN A 13 -3.77 -14.41 -9.75
N VAL A 14 -4.67 -14.00 -10.66
CA VAL A 14 -4.30 -13.60 -12.02
C VAL A 14 -3.37 -12.38 -12.01
N LEU A 15 -3.72 -11.34 -11.24
CA LEU A 15 -2.87 -10.16 -11.10
C LEU A 15 -1.51 -10.52 -10.49
N ASN A 16 -1.49 -11.36 -9.45
CA ASN A 16 -0.27 -11.85 -8.81
C ASN A 16 0.65 -12.55 -9.82
N HIS A 17 0.08 -13.41 -10.68
CA HIS A 17 0.83 -14.10 -11.72
C HIS A 17 1.45 -13.10 -12.70
N VAL A 18 0.69 -12.13 -13.18
CA VAL A 18 1.19 -11.13 -14.13
C VAL A 18 2.29 -10.25 -13.50
N ILE A 19 2.03 -9.68 -12.31
CA ILE A 19 2.95 -8.73 -11.67
C ILE A 19 4.22 -9.42 -11.16
N PHE A 20 4.07 -10.50 -10.39
CA PHE A 20 5.20 -11.11 -9.68
C PHE A 20 5.88 -12.24 -10.45
N ARG A 21 5.18 -12.95 -11.34
CA ARG A 21 5.81 -14.00 -12.18
C ARG A 21 6.24 -13.48 -13.54
N ASN A 22 5.34 -12.85 -14.30
CA ASN A 22 5.66 -12.44 -15.67
C ASN A 22 6.55 -11.18 -15.69
N HIS A 23 6.18 -10.15 -14.92
CA HIS A 23 6.94 -8.90 -14.83
C HIS A 23 8.00 -8.89 -13.73
N LYS A 24 8.08 -9.97 -12.93
CA LYS A 24 9.16 -10.24 -11.97
C LYS A 24 9.38 -9.15 -10.91
N PHE A 25 8.33 -8.39 -10.57
CA PHE A 25 8.40 -7.48 -9.43
C PHE A 25 8.68 -8.27 -8.14
N ALA A 26 9.54 -7.75 -7.28
CA ALA A 26 9.91 -8.41 -6.05
C ALA A 26 10.45 -7.44 -4.99
N ALA A 27 10.45 -7.87 -3.74
CA ALA A 27 11.13 -7.18 -2.66
C ALA A 27 12.62 -6.96 -2.96
N ASN A 28 13.16 -5.82 -2.53
CA ASN A 28 14.60 -5.57 -2.50
C ASN A 28 15.20 -5.99 -1.15
N THR A 29 15.51 -7.28 -1.00
CA THR A 29 16.08 -7.81 0.26
C THR A 29 17.57 -7.50 0.42
N GLN A 30 18.29 -7.26 -0.67
CA GLN A 30 19.73 -6.97 -0.64
C GLN A 30 20.02 -5.54 -0.20
N HIS A 31 19.20 -4.59 -0.65
CA HIS A 31 19.34 -3.17 -0.33
C HIS A 31 18.06 -2.64 0.32
N PHE A 32 17.67 -3.25 1.45
CA PHE A 32 16.39 -3.01 2.11
C PHE A 32 16.13 -1.53 2.42
N HIS A 33 17.15 -0.79 2.88
CA HIS A 33 17.05 0.62 3.23
C HIS A 33 17.30 1.59 2.07
N SER A 34 17.44 1.11 0.82
CA SER A 34 17.69 2.00 -0.30
C SER A 34 16.50 2.93 -0.55
N PRO A 35 16.69 4.27 -0.67
CA PRO A 35 15.63 5.21 -1.02
C PRO A 35 15.02 4.91 -2.39
N ALA A 36 15.79 4.28 -3.29
CA ALA A 36 15.29 3.83 -4.60
C ALA A 36 14.09 2.87 -4.48
N ASN A 37 13.96 2.16 -3.36
CA ASN A 37 12.82 1.27 -3.11
C ASN A 37 11.49 2.02 -2.90
N SER A 38 11.55 3.32 -2.60
CA SER A 38 10.40 4.21 -2.40
C SER A 38 10.11 5.09 -3.63
N MET A 39 11.02 5.09 -4.62
CA MET A 39 10.89 5.90 -5.84
C MET A 39 10.27 5.08 -6.98
N LEU A 40 9.02 5.37 -7.35
CA LEU A 40 8.28 4.54 -8.32
C LEU A 40 9.01 4.37 -9.66
N HIS A 41 9.67 5.41 -10.19
CA HIS A 41 10.46 5.29 -11.42
C HIS A 41 11.58 4.25 -11.31
N ARG A 42 12.32 4.25 -10.19
CA ARG A 42 13.36 3.23 -9.91
C ARG A 42 12.78 1.84 -9.73
N VAL A 43 11.64 1.72 -9.06
CA VAL A 43 10.98 0.43 -8.86
C VAL A 43 10.49 -0.13 -10.20
N LEU A 44 9.99 0.71 -11.10
CA LEU A 44 9.60 0.31 -12.45
C LEU A 44 10.79 -0.13 -13.31
N GLU A 45 11.94 0.54 -13.20
CA GLU A 45 13.18 0.17 -13.89
C GLU A 45 13.75 -1.15 -13.37
N THR A 46 13.95 -1.23 -12.05
CA THR A 46 14.67 -2.35 -11.40
C THR A 46 13.78 -3.56 -11.12
N LYS A 47 12.45 -3.37 -11.11
CA LYS A 47 11.46 -4.32 -10.61
C LYS A 47 11.64 -4.67 -9.13
N ARG A 48 12.37 -3.85 -8.38
CA ARG A 48 12.68 -4.04 -6.95
C ARG A 48 12.14 -2.87 -6.13
N GLY A 49 11.38 -3.16 -5.08
CA GLY A 49 10.76 -2.13 -4.25
C GLY A 49 10.55 -2.54 -2.80
N ASN A 50 10.10 -1.59 -1.98
CA ASN A 50 9.67 -1.82 -0.62
C ASN A 50 8.20 -2.33 -0.58
N PRO A 51 7.65 -2.73 0.59
CA PRO A 51 6.27 -3.19 0.68
C PRO A 51 5.24 -2.20 0.09
N LEU A 52 5.40 -0.92 0.38
CA LEU A 52 4.48 0.13 -0.08
C LEU A 52 4.51 0.29 -1.59
N SER A 53 5.68 0.48 -2.19
CA SER A 53 5.81 0.73 -3.64
C SER A 53 5.36 -0.46 -4.48
N LEU A 54 5.59 -1.69 -4.02
CA LEU A 54 5.05 -2.89 -4.69
C LEU A 54 3.52 -2.92 -4.63
N CYS A 55 2.93 -2.62 -3.48
CA CYS A 55 1.48 -2.48 -3.35
C CYS A 55 0.93 -1.33 -4.20
N VAL A 56 1.62 -0.19 -4.31
CA VAL A 56 1.18 0.95 -5.14
C VAL A 56 1.15 0.57 -6.63
N ILE A 57 2.18 -0.12 -7.12
CA ILE A 57 2.18 -0.61 -8.52
C ILE A 57 1.01 -1.57 -8.74
N TYR A 58 0.78 -2.49 -7.81
CA TYR A 58 -0.35 -3.42 -7.88
C TYR A 58 -1.69 -2.67 -7.88
N LEU A 59 -1.88 -1.75 -6.94
CA LEU A 59 -3.07 -0.92 -6.78
C LEU A 59 -3.39 -0.14 -8.06
N LEU A 60 -2.38 0.51 -8.67
CA LEU A 60 -2.55 1.28 -9.91
C LEU A 60 -2.95 0.41 -11.10
N VAL A 61 -2.50 -0.85 -11.15
CA VAL A 61 -2.92 -1.83 -12.15
C VAL A 61 -4.36 -2.29 -11.88
N ALA A 62 -4.68 -2.63 -10.63
CA ALA A 62 -6.01 -3.06 -10.23
C ALA A 62 -7.07 -1.99 -10.51
N GLN A 63 -6.81 -0.74 -10.14
CA GLN A 63 -7.71 0.39 -10.40
C GLN A 63 -7.90 0.66 -11.90
N ARG A 64 -6.88 0.46 -12.74
CA ARG A 64 -7.02 0.54 -14.21
C ARG A 64 -7.84 -0.59 -14.83
N LEU A 65 -8.07 -1.66 -14.07
CA LEU A 65 -8.94 -2.77 -14.43
C LEU A 65 -10.31 -2.67 -13.73
N ASP A 66 -10.62 -1.52 -13.14
CA ASP A 66 -11.85 -1.25 -12.39
C ASP A 66 -12.09 -2.20 -11.21
N LEU A 67 -11.01 -2.79 -10.66
CA LEU A 67 -11.08 -3.67 -9.50
C LEU A 67 -11.12 -2.83 -8.21
N PRO A 68 -12.03 -3.14 -7.25
CA PRO A 68 -12.20 -2.38 -6.01
C PRO A 68 -11.12 -2.74 -4.96
N VAL A 69 -9.87 -2.47 -5.31
CA VAL A 69 -8.70 -2.68 -4.47
C VAL A 69 -8.28 -1.37 -3.81
N PHE A 70 -7.99 -1.42 -2.52
CA PHE A 70 -7.62 -0.26 -1.70
C PHE A 70 -6.41 -0.56 -0.83
N GLY A 71 -5.65 0.47 -0.45
CA GLY A 71 -4.51 0.33 0.47
C GLY A 71 -4.95 0.24 1.93
N VAL A 72 -4.22 -0.51 2.75
CA VAL A 72 -4.44 -0.59 4.21
C VAL A 72 -3.12 -0.36 4.93
N ASN A 73 -3.13 0.60 5.85
CA ASN A 73 -1.94 0.97 6.62
C ASN A 73 -1.82 0.11 7.88
N LEU A 74 -0.77 -0.71 7.92
CA LEU A 74 -0.33 -1.42 9.12
C LEU A 74 1.00 -0.86 9.66
N PRO A 75 1.29 -0.99 10.95
CA PRO A 75 2.62 -0.74 11.48
C PRO A 75 3.62 -1.67 10.79
N ASN A 76 4.74 -1.14 10.27
CA ASN A 76 5.80 -1.88 9.58
C ASN A 76 5.41 -2.69 8.31
N LEU A 77 4.12 -2.75 7.96
CA LEU A 77 3.62 -3.47 6.78
C LEU A 77 2.61 -2.60 6.02
N PHE A 78 2.55 -2.74 4.70
CA PHE A 78 1.48 -2.15 3.90
C PHE A 78 0.88 -3.26 3.06
N VAL A 79 -0.44 -3.42 3.14
CA VAL A 79 -1.18 -4.44 2.38
C VAL A 79 -2.26 -3.74 1.56
N LEU A 80 -2.81 -4.48 0.60
CA LEU A 80 -4.03 -4.07 -0.08
C LEU A 80 -5.22 -4.86 0.48
N THR A 81 -6.42 -4.35 0.30
CA THR A 81 -7.68 -5.05 0.57
C THR A 81 -8.58 -4.98 -0.65
N TYR A 82 -9.42 -5.99 -0.84
CA TYR A 82 -10.45 -6.00 -1.86
C TYR A 82 -11.81 -5.76 -1.19
N LEU A 83 -12.50 -4.69 -1.57
CA LEU A 83 -13.82 -4.37 -1.02
C LEU A 83 -14.91 -4.66 -2.04
N VAL A 84 -15.80 -5.60 -1.72
CA VAL A 84 -17.02 -5.84 -2.51
C VAL A 84 -18.17 -5.20 -1.77
N LYS A 85 -18.80 -4.20 -2.40
CA LYS A 85 -20.17 -3.86 -2.05
C LYS A 85 -21.03 -5.06 -2.43
N LYS A 86 -21.98 -5.43 -1.56
CA LYS A 86 -23.05 -6.41 -1.84
C LYS A 86 -23.32 -6.43 -3.34
N ASP A 87 -22.97 -7.54 -3.97
CA ASP A 87 -23.41 -7.82 -5.33
C ASP A 87 -24.94 -7.77 -5.36
N ASP A 88 -25.51 -7.52 -6.55
CA ASP A 88 -26.95 -7.44 -6.74
C ASP A 88 -27.67 -8.75 -6.33
N ASP A 89 -26.92 -9.86 -6.23
CA ASP A 89 -27.34 -11.19 -5.77
C ASP A 89 -27.25 -11.40 -4.24
N GLY A 90 -26.66 -10.46 -3.49
CA GLY A 90 -26.66 -10.42 -2.02
C GLY A 90 -25.57 -11.21 -1.28
N GLU A 91 -24.58 -11.76 -1.99
CA GLU A 91 -23.40 -12.42 -1.44
C GLU A 91 -22.39 -11.39 -0.85
N VAL A 92 -22.17 -11.48 0.46
CA VAL A 92 -21.17 -10.64 1.13
C VAL A 92 -19.81 -11.30 0.98
N VAL A 93 -19.00 -10.86 0.02
CA VAL A 93 -17.59 -11.23 -0.01
C VAL A 93 -16.87 -10.58 1.17
N LEU A 94 -16.43 -11.40 2.11
CA LEU A 94 -15.65 -10.93 3.25
C LEU A 94 -14.32 -10.31 2.77
N PRO A 95 -13.89 -9.20 3.40
CA PRO A 95 -12.63 -8.56 3.03
C PRO A 95 -11.46 -9.52 3.27
N PHE A 96 -10.55 -9.54 2.30
CA PHE A 96 -9.26 -10.23 2.40
C PHE A 96 -8.14 -9.25 2.04
N TYR A 97 -6.94 -9.57 2.51
CA TYR A 97 -5.78 -8.69 2.36
C TYR A 97 -4.75 -9.31 1.43
N ILE A 98 -3.98 -8.48 0.76
CA ILE A 98 -2.99 -8.87 -0.25
C ILE A 98 -1.64 -8.31 0.17
N ASN A 99 -0.69 -9.20 0.48
CA ASN A 99 0.68 -8.81 0.81
C ASN A 99 1.55 -8.83 -0.45
N CYS A 100 1.72 -7.67 -1.10
CA CYS A 100 2.53 -7.55 -2.32
C CYS A 100 4.03 -7.72 -2.06
N TYR A 101 4.52 -7.46 -0.85
CA TYR A 101 5.91 -7.74 -0.49
C TYR A 101 6.22 -9.25 -0.57
N ASN A 102 5.25 -10.07 -0.19
CA ASN A 102 5.29 -11.53 -0.28
C ASN A 102 4.61 -12.04 -1.56
N ARG A 103 4.80 -11.36 -2.70
CA ARG A 103 4.30 -11.77 -4.03
C ARG A 103 2.78 -11.98 -4.10
N GLY A 104 2.03 -11.18 -3.36
CA GLY A 104 0.57 -11.15 -3.41
C GLY A 104 -0.12 -12.26 -2.62
N VAL A 105 0.56 -12.82 -1.62
CA VAL A 105 -0.07 -13.77 -0.68
C VAL A 105 -1.35 -13.17 -0.11
N ILE A 106 -2.44 -13.95 -0.19
CA ILE A 106 -3.74 -13.60 0.36
C ILE A 106 -3.74 -13.90 1.86
N LEU A 107 -4.21 -12.94 2.64
CA LEU A 107 -4.27 -13.00 4.10
C LEU A 107 -5.71 -12.80 4.55
N SER A 108 -6.12 -13.57 5.55
CA SER A 108 -7.39 -13.36 6.25
C SER A 108 -7.27 -12.23 7.28
N LYS A 109 -8.41 -11.72 7.75
CA LYS A 109 -8.42 -10.78 8.88
C LYS A 109 -7.72 -11.33 10.12
N ALA A 110 -7.96 -12.61 10.45
CA ALA A 110 -7.30 -13.28 11.58
C ALA A 110 -5.77 -13.30 11.45
N ALA A 111 -5.23 -13.38 10.23
CA ALA A 111 -3.78 -13.28 10.00
C ALA A 111 -3.25 -11.85 10.27
N ILE A 112 -4.03 -10.81 9.92
CA ILE A 112 -3.69 -9.42 10.26
C ILE A 112 -3.78 -9.19 11.78
N GLU A 113 -4.83 -9.70 12.44
CA GLU A 113 -4.98 -9.63 13.89
C GLU A 113 -3.81 -10.30 14.62
N HIS A 114 -3.40 -11.48 14.16
CA HIS A 114 -2.24 -12.18 14.69
C HIS A 114 -0.94 -11.37 14.50
N TYR A 115 -0.74 -10.80 13.31
CA TYR A 115 0.42 -9.94 13.03
C TYR A 115 0.46 -8.72 13.95
N VAL A 116 -0.66 -8.03 14.13
CA VAL A 116 -0.76 -6.88 15.04
C VAL A 116 -0.49 -7.29 16.49
N GLY A 117 -1.05 -8.43 16.92
CA GLY A 117 -0.82 -8.98 18.26
C GLY A 117 0.66 -9.31 18.53
N GLN A 118 1.38 -9.83 17.54
CA GLN A 118 2.82 -10.10 17.65
C GLN A 118 3.67 -8.84 17.82
N LEU A 119 3.21 -7.69 17.32
CA LEU A 119 3.90 -6.40 17.51
C LEU A 119 3.70 -5.83 18.92
N GLY A 120 2.80 -6.40 19.73
CA GLY A 120 2.46 -5.88 21.06
C GLY A 120 1.74 -4.53 21.02
N ILE A 121 1.07 -4.21 19.92
CA ILE A 121 0.37 -2.93 19.71
C ILE A 121 -1.14 -3.16 19.89
N THR A 122 -1.82 -2.18 20.50
CA THR A 122 -3.28 -2.18 20.58
C THR A 122 -3.91 -2.14 19.19
N SER A 123 -4.79 -3.09 18.91
CA SER A 123 -5.53 -3.16 17.65
C SER A 123 -6.47 -1.96 17.51
N GLN A 124 -6.54 -1.38 16.31
CA GLN A 124 -7.39 -0.23 15.99
C GLN A 124 -8.09 -0.42 14.63
N PRO A 125 -9.28 0.16 14.41
CA PRO A 125 -10.08 -0.06 13.19
C PRO A 125 -9.31 0.23 11.89
N GLY A 126 -8.49 1.28 11.88
CA GLY A 126 -7.68 1.67 10.71
C GLY A 126 -6.66 0.63 10.24
N PHE A 127 -6.38 -0.42 11.03
CA PHE A 127 -5.55 -1.55 10.60
C PHE A 127 -6.28 -2.51 9.65
N TYR A 128 -7.59 -2.40 9.54
CA TYR A 128 -8.43 -3.29 8.74
C TYR A 128 -9.18 -2.56 7.61
N GLU A 129 -9.18 -1.23 7.65
CA GLU A 129 -9.95 -0.36 6.77
C GLU A 129 -9.04 0.31 5.70
N PRO A 130 -9.61 0.70 4.54
CA PRO A 130 -8.89 1.47 3.54
C PRO A 130 -8.29 2.76 4.10
N CYS A 131 -7.05 3.05 3.72
CA CYS A 131 -6.47 4.39 3.90
C CYS A 131 -6.67 5.25 2.65
N THR A 132 -6.53 6.57 2.81
CA THR A 132 -6.66 7.51 1.70
C THR A 132 -5.44 7.47 0.78
N HIS A 133 -5.59 7.95 -0.45
CA HIS A 133 -4.43 8.12 -1.34
C HIS A 133 -3.38 9.07 -0.73
N LEU A 134 -3.82 10.08 0.02
CA LEU A 134 -2.93 11.01 0.70
C LEU A 134 -2.11 10.31 1.79
N ASP A 135 -2.71 9.39 2.55
CA ASP A 135 -1.99 8.55 3.52
C ASP A 135 -0.89 7.70 2.86
N ILE A 136 -1.18 7.16 1.67
CA ILE A 136 -0.21 6.38 0.89
C ILE A 136 0.98 7.27 0.50
N VAL A 137 0.72 8.48 0.01
CA VAL A 137 1.77 9.44 -0.36
C VAL A 137 2.58 9.87 0.87
N ARG A 138 1.93 10.24 1.97
CA ARG A 138 2.59 10.58 3.25
C ARG A 138 3.49 9.45 3.72
N ARG A 139 3.02 8.20 3.63
CA ARG A 139 3.84 7.03 3.98
C ARG A 139 5.00 6.80 3.01
N ALA A 140 4.81 7.06 1.71
CA ALA A 140 5.89 6.98 0.73
C ALA A 140 6.99 7.98 1.02
N MET A 141 6.62 9.21 1.38
CA MET A 141 7.56 10.27 1.79
C MET A 141 8.33 9.89 3.06
N ARG A 142 7.65 9.37 4.09
CA ARG A 142 8.32 8.85 5.30
C ARG A 142 9.31 7.72 4.98
N ASN A 143 8.91 6.75 4.15
CA ASN A 143 9.81 5.66 3.75
C ASN A 143 11.03 6.18 2.95
N LEU A 144 10.84 7.21 2.13
CA LEU A 144 11.90 7.82 1.34
C LEU A 144 12.88 8.60 2.22
N GLN A 145 12.37 9.40 3.15
CA GLN A 145 13.17 10.13 4.15
C GLN A 145 14.06 9.18 4.94
N VAL A 146 13.46 8.13 5.54
CA VAL A 146 14.21 7.10 6.28
C VAL A 146 15.25 6.42 5.39
N GLY A 147 14.95 6.21 4.10
CA GLY A 147 15.93 5.69 3.15
C GLY A 147 17.17 6.58 3.02
N PHE A 148 16.99 7.89 2.87
CA PHE A 148 18.11 8.84 2.80
C PHE A 148 18.88 8.95 4.12
N GLU A 149 18.20 8.92 5.27
CA GLU A 149 18.85 8.89 6.59
C GLU A 149 19.76 7.66 6.74
N LYS A 150 19.28 6.48 6.33
CA LYS A 150 20.05 5.23 6.39
C LYS A 150 21.24 5.22 5.43
N LEU A 151 21.18 5.99 4.35
CA LEU A 151 22.29 6.21 3.43
C LEU A 151 23.24 7.34 3.85
N GLN A 152 22.98 7.99 5.00
CA GLN A 152 23.75 9.14 5.49
C GLN A 152 23.76 10.31 4.49
N GLU A 153 22.63 10.55 3.83
CA GLU A 153 22.39 11.70 2.96
C GLU A 153 21.42 12.70 3.64
N PRO A 154 21.82 13.39 4.72
CA PRO A 154 20.91 14.19 5.56
C PRO A 154 20.27 15.36 4.80
N ALA A 155 20.97 15.96 3.84
CA ALA A 155 20.41 17.04 3.03
C ALA A 155 19.17 16.60 2.24
N LYS A 156 19.19 15.40 1.65
CA LYS A 156 18.03 14.86 0.91
C LYS A 156 16.94 14.40 1.86
N ALA A 157 17.30 13.86 3.03
CA ALA A 157 16.30 13.53 4.05
C ALA A 157 15.52 14.77 4.49
N GLU A 158 16.21 15.90 4.68
CA GLU A 158 15.62 17.19 5.03
C GLU A 158 14.71 17.73 3.92
N GLU A 159 15.13 17.67 2.65
CA GLU A 159 14.28 18.04 1.51
C GLU A 159 12.97 17.22 1.49
N VAL A 160 13.04 15.92 1.75
CA VAL A 160 11.85 15.05 1.81
C VAL A 160 10.99 15.39 3.04
N ALA A 161 11.60 15.76 4.16
CA ALA A 161 10.90 16.17 5.37
C ALA A 161 10.07 17.44 5.14
N GLN A 162 10.63 18.43 4.42
CA GLN A 162 9.91 19.65 4.06
C GLN A 162 8.69 19.36 3.16
N LEU A 163 8.86 18.49 2.16
CA LEU A 163 7.74 18.05 1.33
C LEU A 163 6.67 17.29 2.14
N LEU A 164 7.09 16.46 3.10
CA LEU A 164 6.17 15.76 3.98
C LEU A 164 5.40 16.74 4.88
N ALA A 165 6.04 17.80 5.39
CA ALA A 165 5.38 18.83 6.21
C ALA A 165 4.23 19.50 5.45
N ILE A 166 4.45 19.90 4.19
CA ILE A 166 3.41 20.47 3.31
C ILE A 166 2.22 19.51 3.17
N LEU A 167 2.47 18.21 3.05
CA LEU A 167 1.40 17.22 2.93
C LEU A 167 0.63 17.00 4.24
N LEU A 168 1.19 17.35 5.40
CA LEU A 168 0.54 17.25 6.71
C LEU A 168 -0.27 18.50 7.05
N GLU A 169 0.17 19.68 6.61
CA GLU A 169 -0.53 20.95 6.80
C GLU A 169 -1.92 20.98 6.13
N GLN A 170 -2.13 20.19 5.06
CA GLN A 170 -3.44 20.08 4.40
C GLN A 170 -4.53 19.35 5.22
N ASP A 171 -4.21 18.83 6.41
CA ASP A 171 -5.21 18.24 7.33
C ASP A 171 -5.77 19.26 8.33
N GLU A 172 -5.28 20.50 8.39
CA GLU A 172 -5.94 21.53 9.19
C GLU A 172 -7.26 21.91 8.51
N PRO A 173 -8.43 21.76 9.17
CA PRO A 173 -9.67 22.29 8.63
C PRO A 173 -9.45 23.80 8.46
N GLY A 174 -9.46 24.26 7.21
CA GLY A 174 -9.42 25.68 6.93
C GLY A 174 -10.47 26.36 7.79
N GLU A 175 -10.09 27.42 8.49
CA GLU A 175 -11.00 28.32 9.17
C GLU A 175 -12.19 28.53 8.24
N GLU A 176 -13.34 27.95 8.59
CA GLU A 176 -14.59 28.25 7.90
C GLU A 176 -14.75 29.76 8.07
N ALA A 177 -14.61 30.48 6.96
CA ALA A 177 -14.95 31.87 6.90
C ALA A 177 -16.38 31.99 7.42
N GLU A 178 -16.52 32.50 8.64
CA GLU A 178 -17.72 33.14 9.13
C GLU A 178 -18.03 34.27 8.14
N GLU A 179 -18.82 33.96 7.10
CA GLU A 179 -19.48 34.99 6.31
C GLU A 179 -20.96 35.03 6.71
N GLU A 180 -21.31 36.20 7.23
CA GLU A 180 -22.58 36.68 7.79
C GLU A 180 -23.79 36.57 6.86
#